data_AF-A0A841J2G7-F1
#
_entry.id   AF-A0A841J2G7-F1
#
_cell.length_a   1.000
_cell.length_b   1.000
_cell.length_c   1.000
_cell.angle_alpha   90.00
_cell.angle_beta   90.00
_cell.angle_gamma   90.00
#
_symmetry.space_group_name_H-M   'P 1'
#
loop_
_entity.id
_entity.type
_entity.pdbx_description
1 polymer ?
#
loop_
_entity_poly.entity_id
_entity_poly.type
_entity_poly.pdbx_seq_one_letter_code
_entity_poly.pdbx_strand_id
1 'polypeptide(L)'
;MTRLRVKAAVIALAMLTSIQCPAYAAKTVANESMPSAAPTISSATPKSAAATPFIVEDFKVPTVVETPNFKIMPLGPNLVKIDFDAYMSSINHLQKTFTRSTTWPHKDISDADAMRDMETEQARFSKRESFAYAVLTPDGSRERGSVYVRPSSVKGYDAEVSMWVTKAEYDAGFDAELYVWVKRWLQTDWPFENVAYPGRAIEWNAWDSAVAASATGTPGQ
;
A
#
# COMPACT_ATOMS: atom_id res chain seq x y z
N MET A 1 14.64 23.63 -17.65
CA MET A 1 14.78 23.24 -16.22
C MET A 1 13.80 24.08 -15.41
N THR A 2 12.60 23.56 -15.17
CA THR A 2 11.50 24.31 -14.53
C THR A 2 11.18 23.62 -13.22
N ARG A 3 11.42 24.31 -12.10
CA ARG A 3 11.25 23.79 -10.74
C ARG A 3 9.76 23.68 -10.39
N LEU A 4 9.30 22.47 -10.07
CA LEU A 4 7.96 22.18 -9.56
C LEU A 4 7.85 22.73 -8.12
N ARG A 5 6.84 23.58 -7.87
CA ARG A 5 6.58 24.17 -6.54
C ARG A 5 5.43 23.39 -5.87
N VAL A 6 5.73 22.65 -4.82
CA VAL A 6 4.74 22.07 -3.91
C VAL A 6 4.25 23.16 -2.96
N LYS A 7 2.94 23.44 -2.93
CA LYS A 7 2.31 24.31 -1.92
C LYS A 7 1.61 23.45 -0.87
N ALA A 8 2.13 23.45 0.35
CA ALA A 8 1.42 22.96 1.53
C ALA A 8 0.44 24.03 2.03
N ALA A 9 -0.81 23.67 2.28
CA ALA A 9 -1.79 24.52 2.94
C ALA A 9 -2.01 24.04 4.38
N VAL A 10 -1.69 24.90 5.33
CA VAL A 10 -1.98 24.78 6.76
C VAL A 10 -3.27 25.56 7.03
N ILE A 11 -4.23 24.95 7.71
CA ILE A 11 -5.37 25.68 8.31
C ILE A 11 -5.48 25.26 9.78
N ALA A 12 -5.39 26.25 10.66
CA ALA A 12 -5.67 26.17 12.09
C ALA A 12 -6.51 27.40 12.48
N LEU A 13 -7.62 27.19 13.20
CA LEU A 13 -8.28 28.13 14.15
C LEU A 13 -9.47 27.37 14.80
N ALA A 14 -9.43 26.92 16.07
CA ALA A 14 -9.57 27.60 17.37
C ALA A 14 -11.03 27.78 17.88
N MET A 15 -11.30 27.18 19.06
CA MET A 15 -12.09 27.68 20.22
C MET A 15 -13.61 27.95 20.04
N LEU A 16 -14.54 27.84 21.00
CA LEU A 16 -14.64 27.63 22.46
C LEU A 16 -16.15 27.43 22.75
N THR A 17 -16.56 26.67 23.78
CA THR A 17 -17.51 27.06 24.85
C THR A 17 -17.95 25.85 25.69
N SER A 18 -17.82 26.05 27.00
CA SER A 18 -18.15 25.17 28.13
C SER A 18 -19.60 25.32 28.62
N ILE A 19 -20.25 24.23 29.06
CA ILE A 19 -21.39 24.27 30.00
C ILE A 19 -21.32 23.08 30.98
N GLN A 20 -21.64 23.39 32.24
CA GLN A 20 -21.52 22.69 33.53
C GLN A 20 -22.29 21.36 33.70
N CYS A 21 -21.79 20.56 34.66
CA CYS A 21 -22.44 19.42 35.35
C CYS A 21 -23.75 19.78 36.10
N PRO A 22 -24.46 18.75 36.60
CA PRO A 22 -24.41 18.57 38.06
C PRO A 22 -24.22 17.11 38.52
N ALA A 23 -23.83 17.04 39.80
CA ALA A 23 -23.40 15.90 40.58
C ALA A 23 -24.47 14.85 40.87
N TYR A 24 -24.04 13.61 41.17
CA TYR A 24 -24.77 12.73 42.07
C TYR A 24 -23.82 11.98 43.02
N ALA A 25 -24.34 11.75 44.23
CA ALA A 25 -23.63 11.58 45.48
C ALA A 25 -22.93 10.23 45.70
N ALA A 26 -21.90 10.30 46.56
CA ALA A 26 -21.16 9.19 47.12
C ALA A 26 -21.98 8.36 48.13
N LYS A 27 -21.63 7.07 48.23
CA LYS A 27 -21.77 6.28 49.47
C LYS A 27 -20.43 5.65 49.81
N THR A 28 -19.89 6.09 50.95
CA THR A 28 -18.72 5.54 51.64
C THR A 28 -19.13 4.30 52.42
N VAL A 29 -18.31 3.25 52.38
CA VAL A 29 -18.17 2.31 53.50
C VAL A 29 -16.67 2.06 53.68
N ALA A 30 -16.20 2.32 54.90
CA ALA A 30 -14.83 2.14 55.34
C ALA A 30 -14.51 0.66 55.60
N ASN A 31 -13.24 0.27 55.44
CA ASN A 31 -12.54 -0.43 56.52
C ASN A 31 -11.02 -0.39 56.34
N GLU A 32 -10.34 -0.24 57.48
CA GLU A 32 -8.88 -0.14 57.65
C GLU A 32 -8.18 -1.49 57.49
N SER A 33 -6.90 -1.48 57.08
CA SER A 33 -5.75 -2.20 57.72
C SER A 33 -4.56 -2.39 56.75
N MET A 34 -3.36 -2.02 57.20
CA MET A 34 -2.02 -2.37 56.65
C MET A 34 -1.42 -3.53 57.50
N PRO A 35 -0.22 -4.13 57.25
CA PRO A 35 0.77 -4.04 56.14
C PRO A 35 1.30 -5.42 55.64
N SER A 36 2.22 -5.46 54.64
CA SER A 36 3.49 -6.26 54.63
C SER A 36 3.98 -6.76 53.23
N ALA A 37 5.27 -6.48 52.99
CA ALA A 37 6.29 -6.96 52.04
C ALA A 37 6.03 -8.03 50.94
N ALA A 38 6.49 -7.73 49.70
CA ALA A 38 7.53 -8.47 48.94
C ALA A 38 7.76 -7.85 47.54
N PRO A 39 8.99 -7.82 46.97
CA PRO A 39 9.22 -7.35 45.62
C PRO A 39 8.94 -8.47 44.60
N THR A 40 7.95 -8.29 43.73
CA THR A 40 7.76 -9.16 42.57
C THR A 40 8.75 -8.76 41.47
N ILE A 41 9.70 -9.66 41.19
CA ILE A 41 10.58 -9.57 40.02
C ILE A 41 9.69 -9.78 38.79
N SER A 42 9.40 -8.70 38.06
CA SER A 42 8.70 -8.79 36.78
C SER A 42 9.71 -9.20 35.72
N SER A 43 9.61 -10.47 35.31
CA SER A 43 10.36 -11.05 34.20
C SER A 43 9.95 -10.33 32.91
N ALA A 44 10.77 -9.40 32.44
CA ALA A 44 10.63 -8.84 31.11
C ALA A 44 10.91 -9.94 30.08
N THR A 45 9.87 -10.38 29.38
CA THR A 45 9.99 -11.15 28.15
C THR A 45 10.80 -10.35 27.12
N PRO A 46 11.81 -10.94 26.45
CA PRO A 46 12.56 -10.22 25.43
C PRO A 46 11.62 -9.86 24.26
N LYS A 47 11.57 -8.57 23.96
CA LYS A 47 10.93 -7.97 22.80
C LYS A 47 11.44 -8.68 21.54
N SER A 48 10.52 -9.32 20.81
CA SER A 48 10.77 -9.91 19.50
C SER A 48 11.60 -8.94 18.64
N ALA A 49 12.70 -9.42 18.05
CA ALA A 49 13.52 -8.64 17.15
C ALA A 49 12.63 -8.13 16.00
N ALA A 50 12.47 -6.80 15.91
CA ALA A 50 11.65 -6.19 14.88
C ALA A 50 12.22 -6.54 13.50
N ALA A 51 11.35 -7.03 12.60
CA ALA A 51 11.73 -7.26 11.22
C ALA A 51 12.28 -5.97 10.59
N THR A 52 13.31 -6.08 9.76
CA THR A 52 13.86 -4.94 9.02
C THR A 52 12.74 -4.30 8.18
N PRO A 53 12.54 -2.97 8.28
CA PRO A 53 11.48 -2.30 7.53
C PRO A 53 11.74 -2.39 6.02
N PHE A 54 10.66 -2.53 5.23
CA PHE A 54 10.76 -2.60 3.76
C PHE A 54 11.37 -1.32 3.17
N ILE A 55 11.01 -0.16 3.72
CA ILE A 55 11.60 1.13 3.34
C ILE A 55 12.02 1.89 4.59
N VAL A 56 13.15 2.59 4.50
CA VAL A 56 13.68 3.50 5.53
C VAL A 56 12.61 4.44 6.06
N GLU A 57 12.57 4.66 7.38
CA GLU A 57 11.44 5.32 8.05
C GLU A 57 11.25 6.78 7.63
N ASP A 58 12.33 7.47 7.30
CA ASP A 58 12.34 8.89 6.93
C ASP A 58 11.89 9.14 5.47
N PHE A 59 11.91 8.11 4.62
CA PHE A 59 11.45 8.21 3.24
C PHE A 59 9.96 8.61 3.17
N LYS A 60 9.70 9.66 2.40
CA LYS A 60 8.37 10.19 2.15
C LYS A 60 7.74 9.48 0.96
N VAL A 61 6.99 8.43 1.26
CA VAL A 61 6.24 7.67 0.26
C VAL A 61 5.28 8.62 -0.47
N PRO A 62 5.32 8.70 -1.82
CA PRO A 62 4.44 9.58 -2.56
C PRO A 62 2.96 9.23 -2.34
N THR A 63 2.14 10.23 -2.01
CA THR A 63 0.69 10.10 -1.83
C THR A 63 -0.11 10.74 -2.96
N VAL A 64 0.52 11.58 -3.77
CA VAL A 64 0.02 12.07 -5.06
C VAL A 64 1.22 12.31 -5.97
N VAL A 65 1.16 11.82 -7.21
CA VAL A 65 2.11 12.19 -8.27
C VAL A 65 1.32 12.62 -9.49
N GLU A 66 1.48 13.87 -9.92
CA GLU A 66 0.80 14.41 -11.09
C GLU A 66 1.72 14.43 -12.31
N THR A 67 1.20 14.00 -13.45
CA THR A 67 1.84 14.10 -14.76
C THR A 67 0.87 14.80 -15.73
N PRO A 68 1.33 15.24 -16.91
CA PRO A 68 0.43 15.79 -17.92
C PRO A 68 -0.69 14.82 -18.37
N ASN A 69 -0.44 13.51 -18.30
CA ASN A 69 -1.29 12.49 -18.93
C ASN A 69 -2.09 11.64 -17.92
N PHE A 70 -1.66 11.61 -16.66
CA PHE A 70 -2.30 10.83 -15.59
C PHE A 70 -1.83 11.32 -14.22
N LYS A 71 -2.53 10.91 -13.17
CA LYS A 71 -2.07 11.08 -11.78
C LYS A 71 -2.03 9.74 -11.07
N ILE A 72 -1.13 9.61 -10.09
CA ILE A 72 -1.01 8.43 -9.25
C ILE A 72 -1.40 8.78 -7.82
N MET A 73 -2.24 7.94 -7.20
CA MET A 73 -2.69 8.08 -5.82
C MET A 73 -2.77 6.71 -5.14
N PRO A 74 -2.50 6.58 -3.83
CA PRO A 74 -2.67 5.32 -3.11
C PRO A 74 -4.09 4.77 -3.25
N LEU A 75 -4.20 3.45 -3.44
CA LEU A 75 -5.49 2.76 -3.37
C LEU A 75 -6.05 2.85 -1.94
N GLY A 76 -7.38 2.99 -1.85
CA GLY A 76 -8.09 3.14 -0.59
C GLY A 76 -9.59 3.33 -0.79
N PRO A 77 -10.38 3.33 0.30
CA PRO A 77 -11.85 3.35 0.25
C PRO A 77 -12.46 4.48 -0.60
N ASN A 78 -11.77 5.63 -0.71
CA ASN A 78 -12.21 6.76 -1.52
C ASN A 78 -12.16 6.50 -3.04
N LEU A 79 -11.43 5.48 -3.49
CA LEU A 79 -11.31 5.10 -4.90
C LEU A 79 -12.05 3.82 -5.25
N VAL A 80 -12.70 3.14 -4.28
CA VAL A 80 -13.29 1.80 -4.46
C VAL A 80 -14.16 1.68 -5.70
N LYS A 81 -15.03 2.67 -5.95
CA LYS A 81 -15.93 2.64 -7.11
C LYS A 81 -15.16 2.81 -8.42
N ILE A 82 -14.17 3.69 -8.44
CA ILE A 82 -13.37 4.02 -9.62
C ILE A 82 -12.52 2.81 -10.02
N ASP A 83 -11.87 2.17 -9.05
CA ASP A 83 -11.09 0.93 -9.25
C ASP A 83 -11.99 -0.24 -9.68
N PHE A 84 -13.11 -0.44 -8.98
CA PHE A 84 -14.09 -1.47 -9.32
C PHE A 84 -14.57 -1.35 -10.77
N ASP A 85 -15.00 -0.16 -11.18
CA ASP A 85 -15.45 0.09 -12.55
C ASP A 85 -14.31 -0.20 -13.57
N ALA A 86 -13.06 0.12 -13.22
CA ALA A 86 -11.90 -0.10 -14.08
C ALA A 86 -11.60 -1.58 -14.29
N TYR A 87 -11.40 -2.38 -13.24
CA TYR A 87 -11.06 -3.80 -13.42
C TYR A 87 -12.25 -4.63 -13.94
N MET A 88 -13.50 -4.27 -13.56
CA MET A 88 -14.69 -4.97 -14.05
C MET A 88 -14.90 -4.77 -15.55
N SER A 89 -14.50 -3.62 -16.11
CA SER A 89 -14.54 -3.38 -17.55
C SER A 89 -13.59 -4.29 -18.36
N SER A 90 -12.62 -4.93 -17.69
CA SER A 90 -11.44 -5.51 -18.32
C SER A 90 -11.14 -6.95 -17.91
N ILE A 91 -12.09 -7.65 -17.28
CA ILE A 91 -11.87 -8.98 -16.67
C ILE A 91 -11.08 -9.93 -17.58
N ASN A 92 -11.57 -10.17 -18.80
CA ASN A 92 -10.93 -11.14 -19.70
C ASN A 92 -9.50 -10.73 -20.10
N HIS A 93 -9.26 -9.43 -20.26
CA HIS A 93 -7.94 -8.90 -20.60
C HIS A 93 -6.98 -9.03 -19.41
N LEU A 94 -7.42 -8.63 -18.22
CA LEU A 94 -6.62 -8.70 -17.00
C LEU A 94 -6.20 -10.14 -16.69
N GLN A 95 -7.16 -11.09 -16.74
CA GLN A 95 -6.91 -12.52 -16.53
C GLN A 95 -5.91 -13.12 -17.52
N LYS A 96 -5.91 -12.67 -18.78
CA LYS A 96 -5.00 -13.19 -19.82
C LYS A 96 -3.61 -12.57 -19.79
N THR A 97 -3.50 -11.33 -19.32
CA THR A 97 -2.33 -10.48 -19.60
C THR A 97 -1.51 -10.18 -18.35
N PHE A 98 -2.16 -9.85 -17.23
CA PHE A 98 -1.48 -9.16 -16.12
C PHE A 98 -1.47 -9.93 -14.81
N THR A 99 -2.25 -10.98 -14.68
CA THR A 99 -2.37 -11.70 -13.41
C THR A 99 -2.04 -13.18 -13.56
N ARG A 100 -1.40 -13.70 -12.53
CA ARG A 100 -1.23 -15.13 -12.29
C ARG A 100 -2.32 -15.67 -11.35
N SER A 101 -3.17 -14.79 -10.84
CA SER A 101 -4.35 -15.17 -10.07
C SER A 101 -5.32 -15.93 -10.98
N THR A 102 -5.79 -17.06 -10.49
CA THR A 102 -6.87 -17.82 -11.14
C THR A 102 -8.26 -17.30 -10.74
N THR A 103 -8.32 -16.37 -9.80
CA THR A 103 -9.57 -15.93 -9.14
C THR A 103 -9.80 -14.42 -9.21
N TRP A 104 -8.91 -13.63 -9.81
CA TRP A 104 -9.11 -12.19 -9.93
C TRP A 104 -8.81 -11.66 -11.34
N PRO A 105 -9.56 -10.65 -11.83
CA PRO A 105 -10.89 -10.26 -11.32
C PRO A 105 -11.96 -11.27 -11.79
N HIS A 106 -13.15 -11.27 -11.20
CA HIS A 106 -14.30 -12.03 -11.69
C HIS A 106 -15.60 -11.26 -11.51
N LYS A 107 -16.61 -11.57 -12.32
CA LYS A 107 -17.89 -10.82 -12.36
C LYS A 107 -18.67 -10.83 -11.04
N ASP A 108 -18.40 -11.80 -10.16
CA ASP A 108 -19.15 -12.00 -8.92
C ASP A 108 -18.47 -11.35 -7.68
N ILE A 109 -17.50 -10.44 -7.87
CA ILE A 109 -16.95 -9.65 -6.74
C ILE A 109 -18.04 -8.69 -6.25
N SER A 110 -18.34 -8.75 -4.96
CA SER A 110 -19.31 -7.86 -4.34
C SER A 110 -18.71 -6.50 -3.99
N ASP A 111 -19.54 -5.46 -3.87
CA ASP A 111 -19.13 -4.13 -3.38
C ASP A 111 -18.43 -4.22 -2.01
N ALA A 112 -18.87 -5.15 -1.15
CA ALA A 112 -18.28 -5.36 0.17
C ALA A 112 -16.88 -5.99 0.08
N ASP A 113 -16.65 -6.92 -0.85
CA ASP A 113 -15.33 -7.50 -1.07
C ASP A 113 -14.38 -6.48 -1.72
N ALA A 114 -14.87 -5.68 -2.66
CA ALA A 114 -14.11 -4.59 -3.26
C ALA A 114 -13.71 -3.53 -2.21
N MET A 115 -14.61 -3.17 -1.31
CA MET A 115 -14.30 -2.27 -0.20
C MET A 115 -13.24 -2.87 0.73
N ARG A 116 -13.36 -4.15 1.09
CA ARG A 116 -12.40 -4.83 1.96
C ARG A 116 -11.00 -4.88 1.34
N ASP A 117 -10.92 -5.06 0.03
CA ASP A 117 -9.65 -5.01 -0.70
C ASP A 117 -9.00 -3.62 -0.57
N MET A 118 -9.77 -2.56 -0.81
CA MET A 118 -9.29 -1.18 -0.64
C MET A 118 -8.87 -0.83 0.79
N GLU A 119 -9.61 -1.29 1.80
CA GLU A 119 -9.24 -1.13 3.22
C GLU A 119 -7.94 -1.88 3.53
N THR A 120 -7.77 -3.07 2.96
CA THR A 120 -6.55 -3.88 3.11
C THR A 120 -5.34 -3.17 2.49
N GLU A 121 -5.47 -2.64 1.27
CA GLU A 121 -4.40 -1.90 0.62
C GLU A 121 -4.05 -0.61 1.37
N GLN A 122 -5.05 0.14 1.85
CA GLN A 122 -4.81 1.32 2.69
C GLN A 122 -4.08 0.97 3.99
N ALA A 123 -4.45 -0.13 4.63
CA ALA A 123 -3.79 -0.59 5.86
C ALA A 123 -2.33 -0.99 5.60
N ARG A 124 -2.05 -1.74 4.54
CA ARG A 124 -0.69 -2.13 4.14
C ARG A 124 0.17 -0.91 3.79
N PHE A 125 -0.41 0.05 3.07
CA PHE A 125 0.24 1.31 2.73
C PHE A 125 0.64 2.09 4.00
N SER A 126 -0.30 2.22 4.94
CA SER A 126 -0.08 2.93 6.21
C SER A 126 1.01 2.27 7.06
N LYS A 127 1.09 0.93 7.03
CA LYS A 127 2.12 0.15 7.72
C LYS A 127 3.44 0.05 6.94
N ARG A 128 3.50 0.59 5.72
CA ARG A 128 4.67 0.51 4.82
C ARG A 128 5.06 -0.94 4.48
N GLU A 129 4.07 -1.84 4.44
CA GLU A 129 4.25 -3.26 4.10
C GLU A 129 4.26 -3.47 2.57
N SER A 130 3.42 -2.71 1.87
CA SER A 130 3.38 -2.62 0.41
C SER A 130 2.70 -1.31 -0.01
N PHE A 131 2.94 -0.87 -1.25
CA PHE A 131 2.38 0.35 -1.78
C PHE A 131 1.60 0.06 -3.05
N ALA A 132 0.28 0.12 -2.96
CA ALA A 132 -0.62 -0.01 -4.09
C ALA A 132 -1.18 1.35 -4.50
N TYR A 133 -1.21 1.58 -5.80
CA TYR A 133 -1.46 2.89 -6.39
C TYR A 133 -2.44 2.77 -7.55
N ALA A 134 -3.49 3.60 -7.54
CA ALA A 134 -4.32 3.85 -8.69
C ALA A 134 -3.59 4.78 -9.68
N VAL A 135 -3.68 4.47 -10.96
CA VAL A 135 -3.25 5.33 -12.08
C VAL A 135 -4.51 5.93 -12.69
N LEU A 136 -4.80 7.17 -12.34
CA LEU A 136 -6.03 7.86 -12.71
C LEU A 136 -5.82 8.74 -13.93
N THR A 137 -6.90 9.05 -14.65
CA THR A 137 -6.94 10.18 -15.59
C THR A 137 -6.54 11.48 -14.88
N PRO A 138 -6.04 12.52 -15.59
CA PRO A 138 -5.59 13.75 -14.95
C PRO A 138 -6.64 14.41 -14.04
N ASP A 139 -7.90 14.38 -14.46
CA ASP A 139 -9.04 14.87 -13.67
C ASP A 139 -9.43 13.94 -12.50
N GLY A 140 -8.98 12.69 -12.51
CA GLY A 140 -9.31 11.66 -11.52
C GLY A 140 -10.69 11.03 -11.68
N SER A 141 -11.37 11.24 -12.79
CA SER A 141 -12.71 10.70 -13.00
C SER A 141 -12.72 9.20 -13.29
N ARG A 142 -11.60 8.64 -13.76
CA ARG A 142 -11.45 7.23 -14.13
C ARG A 142 -10.08 6.68 -13.73
N GLU A 143 -10.05 5.40 -13.41
CA GLU A 143 -8.81 4.64 -13.31
C GLU A 143 -8.45 4.00 -14.66
N ARG A 144 -7.19 4.18 -15.02
CA ARG A 144 -6.57 3.66 -16.24
C ARG A 144 -5.87 2.33 -15.99
N GLY A 145 -5.45 2.10 -14.75
CA GLY A 145 -4.65 0.95 -14.31
C GLY A 145 -4.19 1.10 -12.87
N SER A 146 -3.46 0.13 -12.34
CA SER A 146 -2.81 0.25 -11.02
C SER A 146 -1.36 -0.21 -11.06
N VAL A 147 -0.59 0.25 -10.07
CA VAL A 147 0.81 -0.13 -9.82
C VAL A 147 0.95 -0.61 -8.38
N TYR A 148 1.63 -1.74 -8.20
CA TYR A 148 1.88 -2.32 -6.88
C TYR A 148 3.38 -2.49 -6.69
N VAL A 149 3.88 -1.97 -5.58
CA VAL A 149 5.27 -2.06 -5.16
C VAL A 149 5.32 -2.84 -3.85
N ARG A 150 5.99 -3.99 -3.86
CA ARG A 150 6.09 -4.91 -2.70
C ARG A 150 7.55 -5.23 -2.40
N PRO A 151 7.89 -5.63 -1.17
CA PRO A 151 9.19 -6.23 -0.90
C PRO A 151 9.37 -7.45 -1.80
N SER A 152 10.55 -7.58 -2.40
CA SER A 152 10.85 -8.73 -3.25
C SER A 152 10.89 -10.02 -2.42
N SER A 153 10.29 -11.08 -2.98
CA SER A 153 10.44 -12.44 -2.46
C SER A 153 11.72 -13.14 -2.94
N VAL A 154 12.46 -12.54 -3.87
CA VAL A 154 13.70 -13.04 -4.47
C VAL A 154 14.89 -12.23 -4.01
N LYS A 155 15.95 -12.90 -3.54
CA LYS A 155 17.21 -12.26 -3.11
C LYS A 155 17.85 -11.47 -4.27
N GLY A 156 18.45 -10.32 -3.95
CA GLY A 156 19.11 -9.45 -4.92
C GLY A 156 18.21 -8.39 -5.55
N TYR A 157 16.92 -8.37 -5.20
CA TYR A 157 16.00 -7.28 -5.51
C TYR A 157 15.47 -6.68 -4.21
N ASP A 158 15.31 -5.36 -4.19
CA ASP A 158 14.73 -4.63 -3.06
C ASP A 158 13.20 -4.71 -3.12
N ALA A 159 12.66 -4.53 -4.33
CA ALA A 159 11.23 -4.53 -4.58
C ALA A 159 10.85 -5.36 -5.80
N GLU A 160 9.64 -5.91 -5.78
CA GLU A 160 8.96 -6.45 -6.95
C GLU A 160 7.78 -5.54 -7.33
N VAL A 161 7.57 -5.35 -8.63
CA VAL A 161 6.53 -4.48 -9.16
C VAL A 161 5.62 -5.24 -10.12
N SER A 162 4.32 -5.19 -9.84
CA SER A 162 3.27 -5.60 -10.78
C SER A 162 2.43 -4.39 -11.16
N MET A 163 1.93 -4.39 -12.40
CA MET A 163 1.05 -3.33 -12.90
C MET A 163 0.08 -3.89 -13.92
N TRP A 164 -1.09 -3.28 -14.00
CA TRP A 164 -2.09 -3.57 -15.01
C TRP A 164 -2.70 -2.28 -15.54
N VAL A 165 -3.24 -2.33 -16.75
CA VAL A 165 -4.08 -1.27 -17.30
C VAL A 165 -5.41 -1.87 -17.79
N THR A 166 -6.44 -1.05 -17.88
CA THR A 166 -7.71 -1.49 -18.49
C THR A 166 -7.48 -1.85 -19.96
N LYS A 167 -8.35 -2.69 -20.53
CA LYS A 167 -8.25 -3.08 -21.94
C LYS A 167 -8.22 -1.87 -22.89
N ALA A 168 -9.06 -0.86 -22.63
CA ALA A 168 -9.12 0.33 -23.46
C ALA A 168 -7.78 1.10 -23.46
N GLU A 169 -7.11 1.17 -22.31
CA GLU A 169 -5.82 1.84 -22.16
C GLU A 169 -4.67 1.01 -22.75
N TYR A 170 -4.74 -0.32 -22.64
CA TYR A 170 -3.83 -1.22 -23.33
C TYR A 170 -3.90 -1.05 -24.85
N ASP A 171 -5.12 -1.09 -25.42
CA ASP A 171 -5.35 -0.93 -26.86
C ASP A 171 -4.89 0.45 -27.36
N ALA A 172 -4.92 1.46 -26.49
CA ALA A 172 -4.40 2.81 -26.75
C ALA A 172 -2.87 2.95 -26.62
N GLY A 173 -2.15 1.89 -26.24
CA GLY A 173 -0.70 1.88 -26.07
C GLY A 173 -0.20 2.39 -24.71
N PHE A 174 -1.09 2.69 -23.77
CA PHE A 174 -0.72 3.29 -22.48
C PHE A 174 0.09 2.35 -21.58
N ASP A 175 -0.09 1.02 -21.71
CA ASP A 175 0.68 0.05 -20.91
C ASP A 175 2.20 0.24 -21.04
N ALA A 176 2.68 0.42 -22.28
CA ALA A 176 4.09 0.60 -22.56
C ALA A 176 4.60 1.95 -22.02
N GLU A 177 3.79 3.01 -22.15
CA GLU A 177 4.10 4.33 -21.60
C GLU A 177 4.19 4.31 -20.07
N LEU A 178 3.20 3.70 -19.41
CA LEU A 178 3.15 3.55 -17.96
C LEU A 178 4.36 2.74 -17.47
N TYR A 179 4.70 1.64 -18.14
CA TYR A 179 5.84 0.82 -17.75
C TYR A 179 7.17 1.59 -17.79
N VAL A 180 7.42 2.36 -18.87
CA VAL A 180 8.61 3.20 -18.98
C VAL A 180 8.62 4.28 -17.89
N TRP A 181 7.47 4.88 -17.61
CA TRP A 181 7.34 5.91 -16.59
C TRP A 181 7.59 5.34 -15.18
N VAL A 182 6.97 4.22 -14.81
CA VAL A 182 7.12 3.59 -13.49
C VAL A 182 8.57 3.20 -13.23
N LYS A 183 9.27 2.65 -14.24
CA LYS A 183 10.70 2.36 -14.11
C LYS A 183 11.51 3.58 -13.74
N ARG A 184 11.27 4.70 -14.43
CA ARG A 184 11.97 5.96 -14.16
C ARG A 184 11.61 6.48 -12.77
N TRP A 185 10.32 6.50 -12.43
CA TRP A 185 9.84 6.98 -11.15
C TRP A 185 10.44 6.21 -9.97
N LEU A 186 10.47 4.88 -10.02
CA LEU A 186 11.09 4.07 -8.97
C LEU A 186 12.62 4.22 -8.94
N GLN A 187 13.27 4.46 -10.09
CA GLN A 187 14.71 4.69 -10.13
C GLN A 187 15.12 6.05 -9.56
N THR A 188 14.29 7.09 -9.72
CA THR A 188 14.67 8.47 -9.35
C THR A 188 14.12 8.90 -8.01
N ASP A 189 12.92 8.43 -7.64
CA ASP A 189 12.16 8.99 -6.54
C ASP A 189 12.03 8.01 -5.37
N TRP A 190 12.48 6.77 -5.53
CA TRP A 190 12.45 5.73 -4.49
C TRP A 190 13.86 5.29 -4.13
N PRO A 191 14.07 4.74 -2.91
CA PRO A 191 15.40 4.38 -2.42
C PRO A 191 15.85 2.99 -2.90
N PHE A 192 15.27 2.46 -3.97
CA PHE A 192 15.58 1.13 -4.47
C PHE A 192 16.78 1.16 -5.41
N GLU A 193 17.67 0.18 -5.27
CA GLU A 193 18.77 -0.06 -6.18
C GLU A 193 18.36 -1.06 -7.27
N ASN A 194 17.65 -2.13 -6.90
CA ASN A 194 17.28 -3.23 -7.77
C ASN A 194 15.78 -3.54 -7.68
N VAL A 195 15.05 -3.23 -8.75
CA VAL A 195 13.60 -3.48 -8.83
C VAL A 195 13.31 -4.57 -9.85
N ALA A 196 12.61 -5.61 -9.41
CA ALA A 196 12.12 -6.68 -10.28
C ALA A 196 10.79 -6.30 -10.95
N TYR A 197 10.64 -6.67 -12.22
CA TYR A 197 9.39 -6.53 -12.98
C TYR A 197 8.99 -7.89 -13.59
N PRO A 198 8.49 -8.84 -12.77
CA PRO A 198 8.03 -10.13 -13.24
C PRO A 198 6.93 -10.02 -14.30
N GLY A 199 6.96 -10.88 -15.31
CA GLY A 199 6.06 -10.81 -16.46
C GLY A 199 6.37 -9.70 -17.47
N ARG A 200 7.43 -8.93 -17.24
CA ARG A 200 7.90 -7.86 -18.14
C ARG A 200 9.38 -8.00 -18.40
N ALA A 201 10.23 -7.45 -17.54
CA ALA A 201 11.69 -7.55 -17.69
C ALA A 201 12.21 -8.95 -17.33
N ILE A 202 11.44 -9.70 -16.54
CA ILE A 202 11.76 -11.07 -16.12
C ILE A 202 10.59 -11.95 -16.51
N GLU A 203 10.84 -12.97 -17.33
CA GLU A 203 9.81 -13.95 -17.71
C GLU A 203 9.24 -14.68 -16.48
N TRP A 204 7.94 -14.96 -16.48
CA TRP A 204 7.26 -15.56 -15.33
C TRP A 204 7.89 -16.87 -14.87
N ASN A 205 8.23 -17.78 -15.79
CA ASN A 205 8.85 -19.05 -15.43
C ASN A 205 10.21 -18.87 -14.74
N ALA A 206 10.98 -17.85 -15.15
CA ALA A 206 12.25 -17.52 -14.52
C ALA A 206 12.02 -16.93 -13.11
N TRP A 207 11.03 -16.05 -12.97
CA TRP A 207 10.66 -15.49 -11.67
C TRP A 207 10.15 -16.56 -10.70
N ASP A 208 9.20 -17.39 -11.12
CA ASP A 208 8.62 -18.48 -10.32
C ASP A 208 9.72 -19.45 -9.83
N SER A 209 10.70 -19.75 -10.69
CA SER A 209 11.87 -20.57 -10.31
C SER A 209 12.76 -19.87 -9.27
N ALA A 210 12.99 -18.57 -9.41
CA ALA A 210 13.79 -17.79 -8.47
C ALA A 210 13.10 -17.63 -7.10
N VAL A 211 11.78 -17.49 -7.08
CA VAL A 211 10.96 -17.49 -5.85
C VAL A 211 11.08 -18.84 -5.15
N ALA A 212 10.91 -19.95 -5.88
CA ALA A 212 11.04 -21.29 -5.32
C ALA A 212 12.45 -21.52 -4.73
N ALA A 213 13.50 -21.13 -5.44
CA ALA A 213 14.88 -21.21 -4.94
C ALA A 213 15.08 -20.37 -3.67
N SER A 214 14.54 -19.15 -3.63
CA SER A 214 14.64 -18.25 -2.46
C SER A 214 13.89 -18.79 -1.24
N ALA A 215 12.77 -19.49 -1.44
CA ALA A 215 12.01 -20.14 -0.37
C ALA A 215 12.72 -21.38 0.21
N THR A 216 13.49 -22.11 -0.59
CA THR A 216 14.27 -23.27 -0.12
C THR A 216 15.56 -22.91 0.63
N GLY A 217 16.01 -21.65 0.52
CA GLY A 217 17.22 -21.16 1.18
C GLY A 217 16.98 -20.65 2.60
N THR A 218 16.71 -21.53 3.55
CA THR A 218 16.67 -21.23 5.01
C THR A 218 18.08 -20.88 5.54
N PRO A 219 18.22 -20.02 6.58
CA PRO A 219 19.50 -19.47 7.02
C PRO A 219 20.37 -20.52 7.71
N GLY A 220 21.65 -20.60 7.32
CA GLY A 220 22.62 -21.45 8.00
C GLY A 220 23.78 -21.84 7.09
N GLN A 221 24.63 -20.87 6.75
CA GLN A 221 26.09 -21.07 6.66
C GLN A 221 26.78 -19.83 7.21
#